data_AF-F4J3V2-F1
#
_entry.id   AF-F4J3V2-F1
#
_cell.length_a   1.000
_cell.length_b   1.000
_cell.length_c   1.000
_cell.angle_alpha   90.00
_cell.angle_beta   90.00
_cell.angle_gamma   90.00
#
_symmetry.space_group_name_H-M   'P 1'
#
loop_
_entity.id
_entity.type
_entity.pdbx_description
1 polymer ?
#
loop_
_entity_poly.entity_id
_entity_poly.type
_entity_poly.pdbx_seq_one_letter_code
_entity_poly.pdbx_strand_id
1 'polypeptide(L)'
;MRVLKQKKMYEGQRDMLYNQTFNLDQVSFAAEGLKDAQQTMTALKSANKELKGMMKTVKIQDIDNLQDEMMDLMDVSSEIQESLGRSYNIPDGLDEDDLMGELDALEADMGNETEADGMPSYLQPDTETDYDSELNLPAAPTGHNGAPHGRAQAEDEFGLPAVPRASLRG
;
A
#
# COMPACT_ATOMS: atom_id res chain seq x y z
N MET A 1 84.01 -18.10 -31.88
CA MET A 1 83.62 -16.71 -32.25
C MET A 1 82.29 -16.58 -33.00
N ARG A 2 81.90 -17.49 -33.93
CA ARG A 2 80.60 -17.38 -34.65
C ARG A 2 79.36 -17.48 -33.75
N VAL A 3 79.35 -18.40 -32.79
CA VAL A 3 78.21 -18.65 -31.88
C VAL A 3 77.92 -17.44 -30.98
N LEU A 4 78.94 -16.74 -30.49
CA LEU A 4 78.79 -15.52 -29.69
C LEU A 4 78.18 -14.36 -30.48
N LYS A 5 78.58 -14.20 -31.75
CA LYS A 5 78.00 -13.19 -32.64
C LYS A 5 76.52 -13.46 -32.93
N GLN A 6 76.19 -14.73 -33.12
CA GLN A 6 74.81 -15.17 -33.34
C GLN A 6 73.95 -15.00 -32.08
N LYS A 7 74.48 -15.34 -30.90
CA LYS A 7 73.84 -15.06 -29.60
C LYS A 7 73.55 -13.57 -29.42
N LYS A 8 74.54 -12.70 -29.65
CA LYS A 8 74.39 -11.24 -29.54
C LYS A 8 73.34 -10.68 -30.51
N MET A 9 73.25 -11.25 -31.72
CA MET A 9 72.23 -10.87 -32.70
C MET A 9 70.82 -11.24 -32.21
N TYR A 10 70.64 -12.45 -31.68
CA TYR A 10 69.34 -12.88 -31.13
C TYR A 10 68.97 -12.15 -29.84
N GLU A 11 69.94 -11.80 -29.00
CA GLU A 11 69.69 -10.95 -27.82
C GLU A 11 69.16 -9.57 -28.21
N GLY A 12 69.73 -8.95 -29.26
CA GLY A 12 69.21 -7.68 -29.78
C GLY A 12 67.80 -7.78 -30.38
N GLN A 13 67.52 -8.86 -31.12
CA GLN A 13 66.16 -9.13 -31.64
C GLN A 13 65.15 -9.36 -30.50
N ARG A 14 65.56 -10.09 -29.46
CA ARG A 14 64.76 -10.32 -28.26
C ARG A 14 64.45 -9.00 -27.53
N ASP A 15 65.45 -8.15 -27.35
CA ASP A 15 65.26 -6.86 -26.67
C ASP A 15 64.33 -5.93 -27.47
N MET A 16 64.39 -5.98 -28.82
CA MET A 16 63.44 -5.29 -29.70
C MET A 16 62.01 -5.82 -29.55
N LEU A 17 61.84 -7.15 -29.51
CA LEU A 17 60.53 -7.78 -29.30
C LEU A 17 59.96 -7.50 -27.91
N TYR A 18 60.80 -7.43 -26.87
CA TYR A 18 60.36 -7.05 -25.52
C TYR A 18 59.88 -5.61 -25.48
N ASN A 19 60.60 -4.68 -26.12
CA ASN A 19 60.14 -3.29 -26.22
C ASN A 19 58.82 -3.20 -27.01
N GLN A 20 58.68 -3.96 -28.09
CA GLN A 20 57.45 -4.01 -28.85
C GLN A 20 56.28 -4.56 -28.03
N THR A 21 56.50 -5.66 -27.30
CA THR A 21 55.48 -6.27 -26.43
C THR A 21 55.06 -5.31 -25.33
N PHE A 22 56.01 -4.62 -24.70
CA PHE A 22 55.70 -3.61 -23.69
C PHE A 22 54.84 -2.47 -24.26
N ASN A 23 55.17 -1.95 -25.43
CA ASN A 23 54.33 -0.92 -26.07
C ASN A 23 52.94 -1.45 -26.43
N LEU A 24 52.82 -2.72 -26.85
CA LEU A 24 51.52 -3.34 -27.14
C LEU A 24 50.69 -3.54 -25.87
N ASP A 25 51.28 -3.98 -24.77
CA ASP A 25 50.58 -4.14 -23.49
C ASP A 25 50.04 -2.79 -22.99
N GLN A 26 50.83 -1.72 -23.10
CA GLN A 26 50.39 -0.36 -22.76
C GLN A 26 49.20 0.09 -23.63
N VAL A 27 49.21 -0.22 -24.93
CA VAL A 27 48.10 0.08 -25.83
C VAL A 27 46.88 -0.79 -25.54
N SER A 28 47.08 -2.07 -25.20
CA SER A 28 46.00 -3.00 -24.84
C SER A 28 45.26 -2.53 -23.59
N PHE A 29 46.01 -2.12 -22.56
CA PHE A 29 45.42 -1.56 -21.34
C PHE A 29 44.59 -0.30 -21.63
N ALA A 30 45.12 0.61 -22.45
CA ALA A 30 44.36 1.79 -22.88
C ALA A 30 43.11 1.41 -23.69
N ALA A 31 43.19 0.40 -24.56
CA ALA A 31 42.08 -0.08 -25.36
C ALA A 31 40.97 -0.73 -24.52
N GLU A 32 41.33 -1.45 -23.46
CA GLU A 32 40.36 -1.99 -22.49
C GLU A 32 39.62 -0.87 -21.77
N GLY A 33 40.34 0.14 -21.25
CA GLY A 33 39.70 1.30 -20.63
C GLY A 33 38.77 2.07 -21.59
N LEU A 34 39.15 2.18 -22.87
CA LEU A 34 38.29 2.78 -23.90
C LEU A 34 37.05 1.92 -24.19
N LYS A 35 37.17 0.59 -24.16
CA LYS A 35 36.05 -0.34 -24.36
C LYS A 35 35.03 -0.24 -23.21
N ASP A 36 35.50 -0.15 -21.97
CA ASP A 36 34.63 0.03 -20.81
C ASP A 36 33.92 1.38 -20.84
N ALA A 37 34.64 2.44 -21.23
CA ALA A 37 34.04 3.76 -21.47
C ALA A 37 32.98 3.72 -22.58
N GLN A 38 33.23 2.98 -23.67
CA GLN A 38 32.27 2.80 -24.76
C GLN A 38 31.00 2.06 -24.31
N GLN A 39 31.13 1.01 -23.49
CA GLN A 39 29.99 0.28 -22.93
C GLN A 39 29.15 1.20 -22.04
N THR A 40 29.81 1.96 -21.15
CA THR A 40 29.17 2.95 -20.29
C THR A 40 28.43 4.01 -21.12
N MET A 41 29.05 4.52 -22.18
CA MET A 41 28.42 5.50 -23.07
C MET A 41 27.18 4.92 -23.78
N THR A 42 27.26 3.66 -24.20
CA THR A 42 26.12 2.97 -24.83
C THR A 42 24.96 2.80 -23.85
N ALA A 43 25.25 2.39 -22.62
CA ALA A 43 24.27 2.28 -21.55
C ALA A 43 23.61 3.64 -21.24
N LEU A 44 24.41 4.70 -21.08
CA LEU A 44 23.91 6.07 -20.88
C LEU A 44 23.03 6.55 -22.04
N LYS A 45 23.41 6.23 -23.29
CA LYS A 45 22.61 6.59 -24.46
C LYS A 45 21.27 5.86 -24.49
N SER A 46 21.25 4.59 -24.08
CA SER A 46 20.01 3.82 -23.93
C SER A 46 19.12 4.40 -22.82
N ALA A 47 19.69 4.65 -21.64
CA ALA A 47 18.98 5.25 -20.52
C ALA A 47 18.40 6.63 -20.89
N ASN A 48 19.15 7.48 -21.61
CA ASN A 48 18.64 8.77 -22.07
C ASN A 48 17.48 8.63 -23.07
N LYS A 49 17.52 7.61 -23.94
CA LYS A 49 16.43 7.33 -24.89
C LYS A 49 15.17 6.89 -24.15
N GLU A 50 15.31 6.02 -23.15
CA GLU A 50 14.21 5.57 -22.29
C GLU A 50 13.64 6.72 -21.47
N LEU A 51 14.49 7.55 -20.85
CA LEU A 51 14.08 8.73 -20.10
C LEU A 51 13.33 9.74 -20.99
N LYS A 52 13.77 9.94 -22.24
CA LYS A 52 13.02 10.75 -23.22
C LYS A 52 11.69 10.12 -23.63
N GLY A 53 11.60 8.79 -23.63
CA GLY A 53 10.34 8.07 -23.81
C GLY A 53 9.40 8.34 -22.65
N MET A 54 9.85 8.08 -21.42
CA MET A 54 9.13 8.35 -20.19
C MET A 54 8.67 9.81 -20.09
N MET A 55 9.52 10.80 -20.38
CA MET A 55 9.14 12.22 -20.37
C MET A 55 8.06 12.57 -21.41
N LYS A 56 7.91 11.79 -22.48
CA LYS A 56 6.80 11.96 -23.44
C LYS A 56 5.53 11.25 -22.98
N THR A 57 5.67 10.16 -22.21
CA THR A 57 4.55 9.35 -21.71
C THR A 57 3.98 9.88 -20.40
N VAL A 58 4.81 10.51 -19.55
CA VAL A 58 4.36 11.40 -18.47
C VAL A 58 3.71 12.59 -19.17
N LYS A 59 2.41 12.50 -19.38
CA LYS A 59 1.67 13.57 -20.02
C LYS A 59 1.63 14.70 -19.02
N ILE A 60 2.00 15.90 -19.44
CA ILE A 60 1.83 17.12 -18.63
C ILE A 60 0.36 17.26 -18.17
N GLN A 61 -0.59 16.70 -18.92
CA GLN A 61 -2.00 16.58 -18.53
C GLN A 61 -2.21 15.78 -17.23
N ASP A 62 -1.38 14.78 -16.97
CA ASP A 62 -1.43 14.00 -15.74
C ASP A 62 -0.80 14.78 -14.57
N ILE A 63 -0.03 15.85 -14.83
CA ILE A 63 0.49 16.74 -13.78
C ILE A 63 -0.61 17.66 -13.26
N ASP A 64 -1.47 18.18 -14.15
CA ASP A 64 -2.67 18.93 -13.75
C ASP A 64 -3.61 18.03 -12.93
N ASN A 65 -3.86 16.79 -13.40
CA ASN A 65 -4.65 15.81 -12.63
C ASN A 65 -4.02 15.44 -11.29
N LEU A 66 -2.68 15.31 -11.20
CA LEU A 66 -1.99 14.99 -9.95
C LEU A 66 -2.06 16.18 -8.97
N GLN A 67 -2.03 17.41 -9.48
CA GLN A 67 -2.18 18.60 -8.66
C GLN A 67 -3.61 18.73 -8.14
N ASP A 68 -4.61 18.46 -8.98
CA ASP A 68 -6.02 18.40 -8.59
C ASP A 68 -6.25 17.28 -7.55
N GLU A 69 -5.73 16.07 -7.76
CA GLU A 69 -5.83 14.98 -6.77
C GLU A 69 -5.13 15.31 -5.44
N MET A 70 -3.99 16.02 -5.46
CA MET A 70 -3.34 16.48 -4.23
C MET A 70 -4.15 17.55 -3.49
N MET A 71 -4.86 18.40 -4.22
CA MET A 71 -5.74 19.42 -3.65
C MET A 71 -6.98 18.75 -3.02
N ASP A 72 -7.60 17.81 -3.73
CA ASP A 72 -8.70 16.99 -3.22
C ASP A 72 -8.28 16.19 -1.97
N LEU A 73 -7.06 15.63 -1.95
CA LEU A 73 -6.55 14.89 -0.80
C LEU A 73 -6.30 15.80 0.42
N MET A 74 -5.86 17.03 0.20
CA MET A 74 -5.68 18.03 1.26
C MET A 74 -7.04 18.48 1.82
N ASP A 75 -8.03 18.66 0.96
CA ASP A 75 -9.40 19.02 1.36
C ASP A 75 -10.08 17.87 2.13
N VAL A 76 -9.95 16.62 1.67
CA VAL A 76 -10.42 15.43 2.41
C VAL A 76 -9.69 15.30 3.75
N SER A 77 -8.39 15.56 3.82
CA SER A 77 -7.66 15.57 5.10
C SER A 77 -8.20 16.63 6.06
N SER A 78 -8.52 17.83 5.55
CA SER A 78 -9.13 18.89 6.35
C SER A 78 -10.54 18.52 6.80
N GLU A 79 -11.35 17.91 5.93
CA GLU A 79 -12.70 17.45 6.26
C GLU A 79 -12.70 16.30 7.27
N ILE A 80 -11.70 15.40 7.20
CA ILE A 80 -11.47 14.36 8.22
C ILE A 80 -11.09 15.01 9.55
N GLN A 81 -10.17 15.97 9.56
CA GLN A 81 -9.78 16.67 10.78
C GLN A 81 -10.93 17.48 11.37
N GLU A 82 -11.77 18.08 10.54
CA GLU A 82 -12.96 18.80 10.98
C GLU A 82 -14.05 17.83 11.46
N SER A 83 -14.30 16.71 10.78
CA SER A 83 -15.26 15.69 11.23
C SER A 83 -14.82 14.97 12.50
N LEU A 84 -13.52 14.72 12.67
CA LEU A 84 -12.96 14.12 13.88
C LEU A 84 -12.81 15.16 15.01
N GLY A 85 -12.59 16.43 14.64
CA GLY A 85 -12.50 17.57 15.54
C GLY A 85 -13.84 18.25 15.83
N ARG A 86 -14.94 17.78 15.22
CA ARG A 86 -16.31 18.09 15.65
C ARG A 86 -16.48 17.52 17.05
N SER A 87 -16.05 18.29 18.05
CA SER A 87 -16.58 18.17 19.38
C SER A 87 -18.07 18.45 19.27
N TYR A 88 -18.88 17.39 19.25
CA TYR A 88 -20.32 17.49 19.30
C TYR A 88 -20.68 18.33 20.53
N ASN A 89 -21.05 19.59 20.32
CA ASN A 89 -21.78 20.48 21.23
C ASN A 89 -21.66 20.07 22.72
N ILE A 90 -20.48 20.16 23.32
CA ILE A 90 -20.40 20.26 24.77
C ILE A 90 -20.83 21.71 25.04
N PRO A 91 -22.00 21.94 25.66
CA PRO A 91 -22.43 23.30 25.97
C PRO A 91 -21.31 23.99 26.77
N ASP A 92 -20.95 25.24 26.44
CA ASP A 92 -19.88 25.99 27.13
C ASP A 92 -20.11 26.18 28.65
N GLY A 93 -21.27 25.76 29.16
CA GLY A 93 -21.62 25.75 30.58
C GLY A 93 -21.74 24.36 31.20
N LEU A 94 -21.33 23.30 30.50
CA LEU A 94 -21.20 21.97 31.11
C LEU A 94 -19.88 21.93 31.88
N ASP A 95 -19.95 21.64 33.17
CA ASP A 95 -18.77 21.55 34.02
C ASP A 95 -18.11 20.18 33.82
N GLU A 96 -16.95 20.16 33.16
CA GLU A 96 -16.18 18.93 32.93
C GLU A 96 -15.74 18.29 34.26
N ASP A 97 -15.53 19.09 35.32
CA ASP A 97 -15.11 18.58 36.63
C ASP A 97 -16.27 17.86 37.34
N ASP A 98 -17.51 18.35 37.21
CA ASP A 98 -18.72 17.70 37.73
C ASP A 98 -18.98 16.38 37.00
N LEU A 99 -18.84 16.37 35.67
CA LEU A 99 -18.98 15.17 34.85
C LEU A 99 -17.90 14.11 35.15
N MET A 100 -16.66 14.53 35.37
CA MET A 100 -15.59 13.62 35.82
C MET A 100 -15.88 13.05 37.21
N GLY A 101 -16.42 13.86 38.12
CA GLY A 101 -16.86 13.40 39.44
C GLY A 101 -18.00 12.39 39.38
N GLU A 102 -18.98 12.60 38.50
CA GLU A 102 -20.04 11.62 38.24
C GLU A 102 -19.50 10.32 37.62
N LEU A 103 -18.50 10.41 36.72
CA LEU A 103 -17.88 9.24 36.10
C LEU A 103 -17.08 8.40 37.12
N ASP A 104 -16.32 9.04 38.00
CA ASP A 104 -15.61 8.37 39.10
C ASP A 104 -16.60 7.69 40.07
N ALA A 105 -17.74 8.34 40.35
CA ALA A 105 -18.79 7.76 41.17
C ALA A 105 -19.44 6.54 40.50
N LEU A 106 -19.67 6.59 39.18
CA LEU A 106 -20.18 5.45 38.40
C LEU A 106 -19.14 4.31 38.33
N GLU A 107 -17.86 4.62 38.19
CA GLU A 107 -16.79 3.62 38.27
C GLU A 107 -16.76 2.94 39.65
N ALA A 108 -16.96 3.70 40.72
CA ALA A 108 -17.07 3.15 42.07
C ALA A 108 -18.33 2.29 42.26
N ASP A 109 -19.46 2.69 41.68
CA ASP A 109 -20.72 1.94 41.74
C ASP A 109 -20.61 0.63 40.95
N MET A 110 -20.12 0.70 39.70
CA MET A 110 -19.80 -0.48 38.89
C MET A 110 -18.71 -1.34 39.52
N GLY A 111 -17.70 -0.75 40.16
CA GLY A 111 -16.66 -1.47 40.89
C GLY A 111 -17.25 -2.28 42.04
N ASN A 112 -18.18 -1.70 42.79
CA ASN A 112 -18.93 -2.37 43.84
C ASN A 112 -19.88 -3.46 43.29
N GLU A 113 -20.45 -3.28 42.09
CA GLU A 113 -21.25 -4.31 41.41
C GLU A 113 -20.38 -5.44 40.83
N THR A 114 -19.16 -5.14 40.38
CA THR A 114 -18.20 -6.11 39.84
C THR A 114 -17.53 -6.93 40.95
N GLU A 115 -17.38 -6.36 42.16
CA GLU A 115 -17.02 -7.12 43.37
C GLU A 115 -18.09 -8.16 43.77
N ALA A 116 -19.32 -8.03 43.26
CA ALA A 116 -20.39 -9.02 43.39
C ALA A 116 -20.39 -10.07 42.26
N ASP A 117 -19.21 -10.46 41.73
CA ASP A 117 -18.95 -11.67 40.88
C ASP A 117 -19.96 -11.93 39.73
N GLY A 118 -20.63 -10.88 39.25
CA GLY A 118 -21.67 -10.96 38.24
C GLY A 118 -21.11 -10.57 36.88
N MET A 119 -21.11 -11.51 35.92
CA MET A 119 -20.88 -11.18 34.52
C MET A 119 -21.81 -10.02 34.10
N PRO A 120 -21.29 -8.96 33.45
CA PRO A 120 -22.09 -7.83 33.02
C PRO A 120 -23.31 -8.28 32.22
N SER A 121 -24.44 -7.59 32.35
CA SER A 121 -25.73 -8.00 31.74
C SER A 121 -25.64 -8.26 30.22
N TYR A 122 -24.68 -7.66 29.51
CA TYR A 122 -24.45 -7.87 28.07
C TYR A 122 -23.57 -9.09 27.73
N LEU A 123 -22.96 -9.73 28.72
CA LEU A 123 -22.17 -10.96 28.60
C LEU A 123 -22.88 -12.18 29.20
N GLN A 124 -24.06 -12.01 29.78
CA GLN A 124 -24.87 -13.12 30.27
C GLN A 124 -25.44 -13.89 29.08
N PRO A 125 -25.34 -15.24 29.06
CA PRO A 125 -25.99 -16.03 28.03
C PRO A 125 -27.49 -15.81 28.14
N ASP A 126 -28.16 -15.57 27.02
CA ASP A 126 -29.62 -15.42 26.92
C ASP A 126 -30.29 -16.63 27.61
N THR A 127 -30.64 -16.49 28.88
CA THR A 127 -31.68 -17.34 29.46
C THR A 127 -32.93 -16.80 28.82
N GLU A 128 -33.56 -17.61 27.97
CA GLU A 128 -34.79 -17.28 27.26
C GLU A 128 -35.90 -16.96 28.27
N THR A 129 -35.88 -15.74 28.81
CA THR A 129 -37.06 -15.09 29.33
C THR A 129 -37.88 -14.75 28.11
N ASP A 130 -39.03 -15.40 28.01
CA ASP A 130 -40.01 -15.34 26.94
C ASP A 130 -40.46 -13.89 26.65
N TYR A 131 -39.62 -13.14 25.94
CA TYR A 131 -39.83 -11.72 25.58
C TYR A 131 -41.03 -11.53 24.64
N ASP A 132 -41.58 -12.63 24.09
CA ASP A 132 -42.78 -12.62 23.26
C ASP A 132 -44.06 -12.27 24.05
N SER A 133 -44.06 -12.47 25.37
CA SER A 133 -45.26 -12.27 26.19
C SER A 133 -45.53 -10.82 26.62
N GLU A 134 -44.51 -9.95 26.64
CA GLU A 134 -44.64 -8.57 27.15
C GLU A 134 -44.67 -7.50 26.07
N LEU A 135 -44.29 -7.84 24.83
CA LEU A 135 -44.23 -6.87 23.73
C LEU A 135 -45.55 -6.86 22.94
N ASN A 136 -46.58 -6.20 23.51
CA ASN A 136 -47.86 -5.99 22.83
C ASN A 136 -47.73 -4.91 21.72
N LEU A 137 -46.96 -5.23 20.68
CA LEU A 137 -46.80 -4.38 19.50
C LEU A 137 -48.02 -4.51 18.59
N PRO A 138 -48.50 -3.40 17.99
CA PRO A 138 -49.54 -3.48 16.98
C PRO A 138 -49.04 -4.34 15.80
N ALA A 139 -49.89 -5.24 15.31
CA ALA A 139 -49.56 -6.08 14.17
C ALA A 139 -49.14 -5.20 12.97
N ALA A 140 -47.94 -5.45 12.45
CA ALA A 140 -47.44 -4.77 11.27
C ALA A 140 -48.42 -5.00 10.10
N PRO A 141 -48.68 -3.98 9.26
CA PRO A 141 -49.62 -4.09 8.17
C PRO A 141 -49.07 -5.06 7.12
N THR A 142 -49.54 -6.29 7.12
CA THR A 142 -49.24 -7.27 6.06
C THR A 142 -49.95 -6.84 4.78
N GLY A 143 -49.22 -6.13 3.92
CA GLY A 143 -49.55 -5.99 2.51
C GLY A 143 -49.55 -7.38 1.86
N HIS A 144 -50.73 -7.80 1.40
CA HIS A 144 -50.94 -9.05 0.70
C HIS A 144 -50.08 -9.12 -0.56
N ASN A 145 -49.11 -10.04 -0.62
CA ASN A 145 -48.68 -10.68 -1.86
C ASN A 145 -48.04 -12.03 -1.53
N GLY A 146 -48.82 -13.09 -1.79
CA GLY A 146 -48.44 -14.46 -1.51
C GLY A 146 -47.44 -15.06 -2.50
N ALA A 147 -46.49 -15.80 -1.91
CA ALA A 147 -45.85 -17.04 -2.38
C ALA A 147 -44.93 -17.01 -3.63
N PRO A 148 -44.04 -18.01 -3.84
CA PRO A 148 -43.62 -19.10 -2.93
C PRO A 148 -42.09 -19.23 -2.74
N HIS A 149 -41.73 -19.96 -1.69
CA HIS A 149 -40.41 -20.54 -1.44
C HIS A 149 -39.83 -21.29 -2.64
N GLY A 150 -38.53 -21.09 -2.89
CA GLY A 150 -37.73 -22.04 -3.68
C GLY A 150 -36.74 -21.37 -4.62
N ARG A 151 -35.64 -20.84 -4.10
CA ARG A 151 -34.39 -20.75 -4.85
C ARG A 151 -33.24 -20.66 -3.86
N ALA A 152 -32.47 -21.75 -3.77
CA ALA A 152 -31.18 -21.76 -3.10
C ALA A 152 -30.33 -20.63 -3.72
N GLN A 153 -30.05 -19.62 -2.92
CA GLN A 153 -29.23 -18.48 -3.32
C GLN A 153 -27.79 -19.00 -3.30
N ALA A 154 -27.16 -19.12 -4.46
CA ALA A 154 -25.75 -19.50 -4.53
C ALA A 154 -24.93 -18.35 -3.92
N GLU A 155 -24.29 -18.63 -2.80
CA GLU A 155 -23.35 -17.73 -2.13
C GLU A 155 -21.96 -17.92 -2.76
N ASP A 156 -21.20 -16.82 -2.91
CA ASP A 156 -19.81 -16.89 -3.36
C ASP A 156 -18.86 -17.31 -2.21
N GLU A 157 -17.56 -17.44 -2.49
CA GLU A 157 -16.54 -17.88 -1.52
C GLU A 157 -16.39 -16.93 -0.30
N PHE A 158 -17.03 -15.76 -0.34
CA PHE A 158 -17.11 -14.81 0.77
C PHE A 158 -18.49 -14.74 1.42
N GLY A 159 -19.41 -15.67 1.11
CA GLY A 159 -20.72 -15.77 1.76
C GLY A 159 -21.72 -14.69 1.33
N LEU A 160 -21.46 -14.00 0.22
CA LEU A 160 -22.36 -12.98 -0.32
C LEU A 160 -23.25 -13.57 -1.42
N PRO A 161 -24.50 -13.08 -1.57
CA PRO A 161 -25.41 -13.57 -2.59
C PRO A 161 -24.87 -13.25 -3.99
N ALA A 162 -24.60 -14.29 -4.78
CA ALA A 162 -23.98 -14.12 -6.10
C ALA A 162 -24.89 -13.31 -7.05
N VAL A 163 -24.35 -12.20 -7.58
CA VAL A 163 -25.03 -11.40 -8.61
C VAL A 163 -25.01 -12.14 -9.97
N PRO A 164 -26.13 -12.17 -10.71
CA PRO A 164 -26.22 -12.91 -11.96
C PRO A 164 -25.29 -12.31 -13.03
N ARG A 165 -24.34 -13.11 -13.54
CA ARG A 165 -23.43 -12.71 -14.61
C ARG A 165 -24.24 -12.56 -15.92
N ALA A 166 -24.37 -11.33 -16.42
CA ALA A 166 -25.00 -11.06 -17.70
C ALA A 166 -24.21 -11.74 -18.83
N SER A 167 -24.81 -12.72 -19.51
CA SER A 167 -24.25 -13.28 -20.75
C SER A 167 -24.38 -12.25 -21.86
N LEU A 168 -23.25 -11.71 -22.32
CA LEU A 168 -23.19 -11.00 -23.60
C LEU A 168 -23.50 -12.01 -24.71
N ARG A 169 -24.71 -11.93 -25.26
CA ARG A 169 -25.08 -12.58 -26.50
C ARG A 169 -24.58 -11.71 -27.65
N GLY A 170 -23.78 -12.31 -28.53
CA GLY A 170 -23.23 -11.67 -29.72
C GLY A 170 -24.25 -11.38 -30.81
#